data_AF-A0A484GLS6-F1
#
_entry.id   AF-A0A484GLS6-F1
#
_cell.length_a   1.000
_cell.length_b   1.000
_cell.length_c   1.000
_cell.angle_alpha   90.00
_cell.angle_beta   90.00
_cell.angle_gamma   90.00
#
_symmetry.space_group_name_H-M   'P 1'
#
loop_
_entity.id
_entity.type
_entity.pdbx_description
1 polymer ?
#
loop_
_entity_poly.entity_id
_entity_poly.type
_entity_poly.pdbx_seq_one_letter_code
_entity_poly.pdbx_strand_id
1 'polypeptide(L)'
;VVHLSPNTMLLIQPTDQGVIPTFKKYYLHHTFHQAVKASDGSGTTLQHFWKDCNIYKVIKNINFDWHEVMAITTTGVWKHLCP
;
A
#
# COMPACT_ATOMS: atom_id res chain seq x y z
N VAL A 1 -33.40 -9.00 -11.20
CA VAL A 1 -32.16 -8.49 -10.57
C VAL A 1 -30.98 -9.06 -11.33
N VAL A 2 -30.10 -8.22 -11.87
CA VAL A 2 -28.87 -8.68 -12.55
C VAL A 2 -27.86 -9.02 -11.48
N HIS A 3 -27.49 -10.29 -11.36
CA HIS A 3 -26.43 -10.74 -10.47
C HIS A 3 -25.11 -10.72 -11.25
N LEU A 4 -24.19 -9.86 -10.84
CA LEU A 4 -22.83 -9.85 -11.37
C LEU A 4 -22.08 -11.07 -10.86
N SER A 5 -21.23 -11.65 -11.72
CA SER A 5 -20.30 -12.69 -11.32
C SER A 5 -19.42 -12.20 -10.16
N PRO A 6 -19.04 -13.05 -9.19
CA PRO A 6 -18.16 -12.66 -8.08
C PRO A 6 -16.88 -11.94 -8.53
N ASN A 7 -16.34 -12.33 -9.69
CA ASN A 7 -15.14 -11.73 -10.26
C ASN A 7 -15.40 -10.33 -10.83
N THR A 8 -16.64 -10.04 -11.26
CA THR A 8 -17.05 -8.72 -11.74
C THR A 8 -17.27 -7.73 -10.60
N MET A 9 -17.57 -8.22 -9.39
CA MET A 9 -17.69 -7.36 -8.20
C MET A 9 -16.35 -6.72 -7.81
N LEU A 10 -15.23 -7.46 -7.92
CA LEU A 10 -13.87 -6.91 -7.74
C LEU A 10 -13.53 -5.80 -8.75
N LEU A 11 -14.17 -5.81 -9.92
CA LEU A 11 -13.94 -4.85 -11.00
C LEU A 11 -14.75 -3.57 -10.86
N ILE A 12 -15.61 -3.48 -9.84
CA ILE A 12 -16.46 -2.30 -9.60
C ILE A 12 -16.23 -1.76 -8.19
N GLN A 13 -15.66 -2.55 -7.28
CA GLN A 13 -15.42 -2.09 -5.92
C GLN A 13 -14.28 -1.06 -5.86
N PRO A 14 -14.55 0.15 -5.32
CA PRO A 14 -13.54 1.19 -5.12
C PRO A 14 -12.33 0.73 -4.30
N THR A 15 -12.55 -0.22 -3.40
CA THR A 15 -11.49 -0.82 -2.59
C THR A 15 -10.47 -1.55 -3.46
N ASP A 16 -10.94 -2.41 -4.37
CA ASP A 16 -10.07 -3.24 -5.20
C ASP A 16 -9.41 -2.45 -6.33
N GLN A 17 -10.08 -1.43 -6.86
CA GLN A 17 -9.56 -0.63 -7.97
C GLN A 17 -8.76 0.60 -7.56
N GLY A 18 -9.08 1.20 -6.41
CA GLY A 18 -8.44 2.44 -5.95
C GLY A 18 -7.59 2.20 -4.70
N VAL A 19 -8.23 1.77 -3.62
CA VAL A 19 -7.59 1.74 -2.29
C VAL A 19 -6.43 0.75 -2.24
N ILE A 20 -6.63 -0.51 -2.65
CA ILE A 20 -5.60 -1.57 -2.59
C ILE A 20 -4.40 -1.26 -3.49
N PRO A 21 -4.56 -0.88 -4.77
CA PRO A 21 -3.43 -0.54 -5.63
C PRO A 21 -2.66 0.68 -5.13
N THR A 22 -3.36 1.72 -4.68
CA THR A 22 -2.72 2.91 -4.09
C THR A 22 -1.94 2.52 -2.83
N PHE A 23 -2.54 1.76 -1.92
CA PHE A 23 -1.86 1.29 -0.73
C PHE A 23 -0.59 0.49 -1.05
N LYS A 24 -0.66 -0.49 -1.97
CA LYS A 24 0.50 -1.27 -2.40
C LYS A 24 1.62 -0.38 -2.94
N LYS A 25 1.30 0.65 -3.72
CA LYS A 25 2.28 1.60 -4.26
C LYS A 25 2.98 2.38 -3.16
N TYR A 26 2.21 2.94 -2.21
CA TYR A 26 2.77 3.72 -1.09
C TYR A 26 3.63 2.83 -0.18
N TYR A 27 3.13 1.66 0.20
CA TYR A 27 3.87 0.71 1.02
C TYR A 27 5.21 0.30 0.39
N LEU A 28 5.20 0.01 -0.91
CA LEU A 28 6.42 -0.36 -1.63
C LEU A 28 7.41 0.79 -1.70
N HIS A 29 6.94 2.00 -2.03
CA HIS A 29 7.78 3.20 -2.09
C HIS A 29 8.43 3.51 -0.75
N HIS A 30 7.65 3.50 0.34
CA HIS A 30 8.16 3.72 1.69
C HIS A 30 9.16 2.64 2.11
N THR A 31 8.86 1.37 1.87
CA THR A 31 9.76 0.26 2.22
C THR A 31 11.08 0.35 1.47
N PHE A 32 11.06 0.66 0.16
CA PHE A 32 12.30 0.86 -0.60
C PHE A 32 13.07 2.08 -0.14
N HIS A 33 12.39 3.18 0.20
CA HIS A 33 13.04 4.36 0.74
C HIS A 33 13.77 4.05 2.07
N GLN A 34 13.15 3.27 2.97
CA GLN A 34 13.82 2.78 4.18
C GLN A 34 15.04 1.91 3.85
N ALA A 35 14.94 1.02 2.86
CA ALA A 35 16.03 0.14 2.45
C ALA A 35 17.23 0.91 1.88
N VAL A 36 16.98 1.88 1.00
CA VAL A 36 18.02 2.78 0.45
C VAL A 36 18.66 3.60 1.55
N LYS A 37 17.86 4.21 2.44
CA LYS A 37 18.37 4.99 3.56
C LYS A 37 19.27 4.17 4.51
N ALA A 38 18.92 2.90 4.76
CA ALA A 38 19.76 2.00 5.53
C ALA A 38 21.07 1.65 4.79
N SER A 39 21.02 1.46 3.47
CA SER A 39 22.20 1.24 2.65
C SER A 39 23.15 2.44 2.67
N ASP A 40 22.62 3.65 2.49
CA ASP A 40 23.43 4.87 2.40
C ASP A 40 23.95 5.31 3.78
N GLY A 41 23.14 5.15 4.84
CA GLY A 41 23.47 5.64 6.18
C GLY A 41 24.34 4.70 7.01
N SER A 42 24.03 3.39 7.01
CA SER A 42 24.74 2.40 7.82
C SER A 42 25.58 1.41 7.01
N GLY A 43 25.63 1.54 5.69
CA GLY A 43 26.29 0.56 4.81
C GLY A 43 25.57 -0.79 4.77
N THR A 44 24.31 -0.84 5.21
CA THR A 44 23.54 -2.08 5.29
C THR A 44 23.18 -2.56 3.90
N THR A 45 23.58 -3.78 3.55
CA THR A 45 23.18 -4.37 2.27
C THR A 45 21.66 -4.59 2.23
N LEU A 46 21.06 -4.50 1.04
CA LEU A 46 19.65 -4.83 0.84
C LEU A 46 19.32 -6.23 1.36
N GLN A 47 20.23 -7.20 1.21
CA GLN A 47 20.04 -8.55 1.74
C GLN A 47 19.88 -8.56 3.26
N HIS A 48 20.70 -7.79 3.98
CA HIS A 48 20.61 -7.71 5.43
C HIS A 48 19.34 -6.94 5.86
N PHE A 49 18.99 -5.87 5.17
CA PHE A 49 17.73 -5.15 5.39
C PHE A 49 16.51 -6.09 5.33
N TRP A 50 16.44 -6.95 4.30
CA TRP A 50 15.34 -7.90 4.16
C TRP A 50 15.36 -9.01 5.22
N LYS A 51 16.54 -9.49 5.63
CA LYS A 51 16.68 -10.46 6.73
C LYS A 51 16.23 -9.88 8.07
N ASP A 52 16.46 -8.59 8.28
CA ASP A 52 16.09 -7.87 9.49
C ASP A 52 14.64 -7.35 9.46
N CYS A 53 13.93 -7.54 8.36
CA CYS A 53 12.52 -7.21 8.22
C CYS A 53 11.68 -8.29 8.90
N ASN A 54 11.08 -7.93 10.04
CA ASN A 54 10.23 -8.83 10.81
C ASN A 54 8.78 -8.35 10.83
N ILE A 55 7.87 -9.22 11.29
CA ILE A 55 6.42 -8.97 11.33
C ILE A 55 6.09 -7.66 12.05
N TYR A 56 6.81 -7.33 13.12
CA TYR A 56 6.60 -6.09 13.86
C TYR A 56 6.91 -4.83 13.01
N LYS A 57 8.05 -4.82 12.29
CA LYS A 57 8.39 -3.74 11.36
C LYS A 57 7.37 -3.63 10.22
N VAL A 58 6.93 -4.77 9.68
CA VAL A 58 5.90 -4.82 8.63
C VAL A 58 4.58 -4.21 9.11
N ILE A 59 4.09 -4.60 10.30
CA ILE A 59 2.86 -4.04 10.88
C ILE A 59 2.98 -2.53 11.08
N LYS A 60 4.14 -2.04 11.54
CA LYS A 60 4.40 -0.60 11.67
C LYS A 60 4.34 0.14 10.34
N ASN A 61 4.97 -0.42 9.30
CA ASN A 61 4.93 0.17 7.96
C ASN A 61 3.50 0.18 7.42
N ILE A 62 2.76 -0.93 7.54
CA ILE A 62 1.33 -1.00 7.17
C ILE A 62 0.52 0.09 7.86
N ASN A 63 0.66 0.25 9.18
CA ASN A 63 -0.07 1.28 9.92
C ASN A 63 0.25 2.69 9.43
N PHE A 64 1.54 2.99 9.24
CA PHE A 64 1.98 4.30 8.73
C PHE A 64 1.43 4.58 7.33
N ASP A 65 1.61 3.64 6.40
CA ASP A 65 1.20 3.78 5.00
C ASP A 65 -0.33 3.83 4.87
N TRP A 66 -1.05 3.11 5.74
CA TRP A 66 -2.51 3.13 5.76
C TRP A 66 -3.05 4.52 6.15
N HIS A 67 -2.43 5.19 7.13
CA HIS A 67 -2.80 6.56 7.49
C HIS A 67 -2.53 7.55 6.34
N GLU A 68 -1.42 7.40 5.64
CA GLU A 68 -1.09 8.24 4.47
C GLU A 68 -2.09 8.03 3.32
N VAL A 69 -2.40 6.77 3.02
CA VAL A 69 -3.37 6.42 1.98
C VAL A 69 -4.76 6.92 2.33
N MET A 70 -5.20 6.79 3.58
CA MET A 70 -6.48 7.34 4.04
C MET A 70 -6.53 8.86 3.89
N ALA A 71 -5.47 9.59 4.23
CA ALA A 71 -5.44 11.04 4.04
C ALA A 71 -5.62 11.45 2.57
N ILE A 72 -5.13 10.65 1.62
CA ILE A 72 -5.12 10.96 0.18
C ILE A 72 -6.37 10.43 -0.54
N THR A 73 -6.87 9.24 -0.19
CA THR A 73 -7.89 8.52 -0.96
C THR A 73 -9.33 8.77 -0.52
N THR A 74 -9.57 9.19 0.74
CA THR A 74 -10.95 9.33 1.27
C THR A 74 -11.77 10.40 0.53
N THR A 75 -11.13 11.34 -0.17
CA THR A 75 -11.81 12.38 -0.96
C THR A 75 -11.67 12.24 -2.47
N GLY A 76 -10.60 11.60 -2.97
CA GLY A 76 -10.29 11.54 -4.41
C GLY A 76 -10.87 10.31 -5.13
N VAL A 77 -10.67 9.12 -4.56
CA VAL A 77 -11.09 7.84 -5.19
C VAL A 77 -12.61 7.73 -5.22
N TRP A 78 -13.28 8.14 -4.14
CA TRP A 78 -14.74 8.17 -4.05
C TRP A 78 -15.39 9.09 -5.10
N LYS A 79 -14.76 10.22 -5.43
CA LYS A 79 -15.27 11.17 -6.45
C LYS A 79 -15.16 10.64 -7.88
N HIS A 80 -14.28 9.68 -8.14
CA HIS A 80 -14.07 9.16 -9.50
C HIS A 80 -14.92 7.92 -9.80
N LEU A 81 -15.47 7.28 -8.76
CA LEU A 81 -16.22 6.02 -8.86
C LEU A 81 -17.70 6.16 -8.50
N CYS A 82 -18.10 7.21 -7.80
CA CYS A 82 -19.50 7.62 -7.72
C CYS A 82 -19.79 8.62 -8.86
N PRO A 83 -20.78 8.37 -9.73
CA PRO A 83 -21.28 9.40 -10.65
C PRO A 83 -21.90 10.58 -9.90
#